data_AF-A0A8B6DMS3-F1
#
_entry.id   AF-A0A8B6DMS3-F1
#
_cell.length_a   1.000
_cell.length_b   1.000
_cell.length_c   1.000
_cell.angle_alpha   90.00
_cell.angle_beta   90.00
_cell.angle_gamma   90.00
#
_symmetry.space_group_name_H-M   'P 1'
#
loop_
_entity.id
_entity.type
_entity.pdbx_description
1 polymer ?
#
loop_
_entity_poly.entity_id
_entity_poly.type
_entity_poly.pdbx_seq_one_letter_code
_entity_poly.pdbx_strand_id
1 'polypeptide(L)'
;MGGWDCKLQNRISEILLYEYLINESRESRPQKRYIGGSYVEGSEMEGSDHDQMFIYPNVIVTTKSSIIGPVRNGNIVFLMCHENSRACFTQLRYIEKDEMYENENQLNPLKCLAEKEDGHRYLSSRKYAKAQLSRLKSHINFPKDDLKFVKNSPCASYKSGVLMHDNVFPLECSDWPQVAAEWETRARRFEWPDEKLRNAVVNTKCSLVPIGNPASEYNVRKFEWRISFLLGERQLMWSLNQSQYFCFILLKKLKKHFIDPGHKDIISSFILKTTLFWELEETKLDTWNDKTLIEKVQSCLNR
;
A
#
# COMPACT_ATOMS: atom_id res chain seq x y z
N MET A 1 -18.31 8.84 26.18
CA MET A 1 -17.53 8.84 24.93
C MET A 1 -16.32 9.71 25.16
N GLY A 2 -15.14 9.11 25.18
CA GLY A 2 -13.92 9.72 25.72
C GLY A 2 -13.25 10.72 24.77
N GLY A 3 -12.29 11.47 25.29
CA GLY A 3 -11.54 12.46 24.50
C GLY A 3 -10.68 11.87 23.37
N TRP A 4 -10.35 10.57 23.42
CA TRP A 4 -9.58 9.88 22.37
C TRP A 4 -10.36 9.76 21.06
N ASP A 5 -11.55 9.16 21.11
CA ASP A 5 -12.36 8.87 19.91
C ASP A 5 -12.65 10.15 19.11
N CYS A 6 -12.97 11.24 19.81
CA CYS A 6 -13.18 12.56 19.20
C CYS A 6 -11.91 13.10 18.51
N LYS A 7 -10.75 13.02 19.18
CA LYS A 7 -9.47 13.48 18.60
C LYS A 7 -9.07 12.66 17.37
N LEU A 8 -9.21 11.34 17.45
CA LEU A 8 -8.91 10.43 16.34
C LEU A 8 -9.83 10.72 15.16
N GLN A 9 -11.13 10.86 15.39
CA GLN A 9 -12.11 11.15 14.33
C GLN A 9 -11.87 12.50 13.66
N ASN A 10 -11.48 13.52 14.42
CA ASN A 10 -11.10 14.82 13.87
C ASN A 10 -9.86 14.71 12.97
N ARG A 11 -8.82 13.99 13.40
CA ARG A 11 -7.61 13.77 12.59
C ARG A 11 -7.92 12.99 11.32
N ILE A 12 -8.74 11.94 11.40
CA ILE A 12 -9.18 11.18 10.22
C ILE A 12 -9.92 12.10 9.24
N SER A 13 -10.83 12.93 9.75
CA SER A 13 -11.59 13.87 8.93
C SER A 13 -10.70 14.91 8.23
N GLU A 14 -9.69 15.43 8.94
CA GLU A 14 -8.69 16.35 8.37
C GLU A 14 -7.91 15.68 7.22
N ILE A 15 -7.43 14.45 7.43
CA ILE A 15 -6.72 13.68 6.41
C ILE A 15 -7.59 13.43 5.18
N LEU A 16 -8.83 12.97 5.38
CA LEU A 16 -9.75 12.69 4.28
C LEU A 16 -10.15 13.97 3.52
N LEU A 17 -10.36 15.08 4.23
CA LEU A 17 -10.63 16.37 3.60
C LEU A 17 -9.42 16.84 2.78
N TYR A 18 -8.20 16.69 3.30
CA TYR A 18 -7.00 17.00 2.55
C TYR A 18 -6.89 16.13 1.28
N GLU A 19 -7.06 14.81 1.39
CA GLU A 19 -7.08 13.89 0.24
C GLU A 19 -8.16 14.26 -0.78
N TYR A 20 -9.35 14.64 -0.34
CA TYR A 20 -10.42 15.11 -1.21
C TYR A 20 -10.00 16.39 -1.94
N LEU A 21 -9.58 17.42 -1.21
CA LEU A 21 -9.21 18.72 -1.79
C LEU A 21 -8.06 18.60 -2.79
N ILE A 22 -7.01 17.83 -2.51
CA ILE A 22 -5.89 17.69 -3.45
C ILE A 22 -6.27 16.93 -4.73
N ASN A 23 -7.28 16.06 -4.66
CA ASN A 23 -7.73 15.25 -5.79
C ASN A 23 -8.81 15.96 -6.62
N GLU A 24 -9.65 16.78 -6.00
CA GLU A 24 -10.70 17.54 -6.70
C GLU A 24 -10.20 18.90 -7.23
N SER A 25 -9.28 19.57 -6.54
CA SER A 25 -8.83 20.93 -6.91
C SER A 25 -8.01 21.02 -8.21
N ARG A 26 -7.71 19.90 -8.87
CA ARG A 26 -6.84 19.87 -10.05
C ARG A 26 -7.42 18.96 -11.13
N GLU A 27 -8.38 19.47 -11.91
CA GLU A 27 -8.93 18.83 -13.11
C GLU A 27 -7.85 18.33 -14.10
N SER A 28 -6.62 18.85 -14.02
CA SER A 28 -5.51 18.55 -14.92
C SER A 28 -4.54 17.44 -14.46
N ARG A 29 -4.68 16.87 -13.25
CA ARG A 29 -3.76 15.79 -12.82
C ARG A 29 -4.28 14.42 -13.26
N PRO A 30 -3.48 13.64 -14.02
CA PRO A 30 -3.87 12.30 -14.43
C PRO A 30 -3.80 11.26 -13.28
N GLN A 31 -3.40 11.67 -12.07
CA GLN A 31 -3.20 10.77 -10.91
C GLN A 31 -3.89 11.31 -9.66
N LYS A 32 -4.54 10.41 -8.91
CA LYS A 32 -5.02 10.67 -7.55
C LYS A 32 -3.88 10.47 -6.55
N ARG A 33 -3.79 11.34 -5.57
CA ARG A 33 -2.80 11.29 -4.49
C ARG A 33 -3.46 10.86 -3.19
N TYR A 34 -2.81 9.92 -2.51
CA TYR A 34 -3.18 9.45 -1.19
C TYR A 34 -1.97 9.56 -0.27
N ILE A 35 -2.21 9.86 0.99
CA ILE A 35 -1.18 9.91 2.03
C ILE A 35 -1.21 8.62 2.85
N GLY A 36 -0.02 8.15 3.24
CA GLY A 36 0.14 6.92 4.00
C GLY A 36 1.08 7.10 5.18
N GLY A 37 1.50 5.96 5.73
CA GLY A 37 2.60 5.91 6.68
C GLY A 37 2.27 6.45 8.07
N SER A 38 3.34 6.69 8.82
CA SER A 38 3.26 7.08 10.23
C SER A 38 2.50 8.39 10.43
N TYR A 39 2.58 9.33 9.48
CA TYR A 39 1.84 10.60 9.54
C TYR A 39 0.33 10.37 9.60
N VAL A 40 -0.20 9.57 8.67
CA VAL A 40 -1.65 9.30 8.56
C VAL A 40 -2.18 8.45 9.71
N GLU A 41 -1.33 7.56 10.23
CA GLU A 41 -1.63 6.76 11.41
C GLU A 41 -1.52 7.57 12.71
N GLY A 42 -0.95 8.79 12.68
CA GLY A 42 -0.64 9.59 13.87
C GLY A 42 0.59 9.12 14.65
N SER A 43 1.31 8.13 14.13
CA SER A 43 2.40 7.41 14.80
C SER A 43 3.80 7.95 14.46
N GLU A 44 3.87 9.16 13.88
CA GLU A 44 5.11 9.80 13.47
C GLU A 44 6.08 10.03 14.64
N MET A 45 7.36 9.82 14.37
CA MET A 45 8.48 10.05 15.28
C MET A 45 9.57 10.83 14.55
N GLU A 46 10.48 11.47 15.28
CA GLU A 46 11.62 12.15 14.68
C GLU A 46 12.36 11.23 13.69
N GLY A 47 12.59 11.73 12.48
CA GLY A 47 13.19 10.96 11.37
C GLY A 47 12.20 10.12 10.56
N SER A 48 10.89 10.20 10.83
CA SER A 48 9.88 9.58 9.96
C SER A 48 9.85 10.25 8.60
N ASP A 49 9.62 9.44 7.58
CA ASP A 49 9.35 9.83 6.21
C ASP A 49 7.89 10.22 5.99
N HIS A 50 7.66 10.90 4.87
CA HIS A 50 6.34 11.22 4.36
C HIS A 50 6.00 10.30 3.19
N ASP A 51 5.13 9.32 3.46
CA ASP A 51 4.66 8.34 2.49
C ASP A 51 3.50 8.86 1.64
N GLN A 52 3.62 8.70 0.33
CA GLN A 52 2.61 9.15 -0.64
C GLN A 52 2.43 8.14 -1.76
N MET A 53 1.18 7.97 -2.16
CA MET A 53 0.81 7.13 -3.30
C MET A 53 0.18 7.96 -4.41
N PHE A 54 0.55 7.67 -5.65
CA PHE A 54 -0.01 8.29 -6.85
C PHE A 54 -0.62 7.22 -7.74
N ILE A 55 -1.95 7.26 -7.86
CA ILE A 55 -2.77 6.23 -8.49
C ILE A 55 -3.32 6.75 -9.81
N TYR A 56 -3.17 5.97 -10.88
CA TYR A 56 -3.77 6.26 -12.18
C TYR A 56 -5.21 5.71 -12.24
N PRO A 57 -6.26 6.56 -12.25
CA PRO A 57 -7.64 6.10 -12.19
C PRO A 57 -8.10 5.38 -13.47
N ASN A 58 -7.37 5.53 -14.58
CA ASN A 58 -7.68 4.87 -15.86
C ASN A 58 -6.94 3.54 -16.07
N VAL A 59 -6.16 3.08 -15.08
CA VAL A 59 -5.45 1.79 -15.12
C VAL A 59 -6.06 0.87 -14.07
N ILE A 60 -6.57 -0.26 -14.52
CA ILE A 60 -7.30 -1.21 -13.67
C ILE A 60 -6.56 -2.54 -13.69
N VAL A 61 -6.28 -3.10 -12.51
CA VAL A 61 -5.88 -4.50 -12.35
C VAL A 61 -7.10 -5.31 -11.90
N THR A 62 -7.30 -6.51 -12.42
CA THR A 62 -8.37 -7.42 -12.00
C THR A 62 -7.81 -8.83 -11.80
N THR A 63 -8.50 -9.61 -10.98
CA THR A 63 -8.23 -11.05 -10.81
C THR A 63 -9.08 -11.92 -11.75
N LYS A 64 -10.05 -11.32 -12.43
CA LYS A 64 -11.02 -12.03 -13.27
C LYS A 64 -10.60 -11.94 -14.73
N SER A 65 -10.59 -13.09 -15.41
CA SER A 65 -10.26 -13.19 -16.84
C SER A 65 -11.35 -12.59 -17.74
N SER A 66 -12.59 -12.57 -17.27
CA SER A 66 -13.73 -11.90 -17.93
C SER A 66 -13.99 -10.56 -17.26
N ILE A 67 -13.91 -9.48 -18.03
CA ILE A 67 -14.23 -8.15 -17.51
C ILE A 67 -15.75 -7.99 -17.50
N ILE A 68 -16.38 -8.16 -16.34
CA ILE A 68 -17.81 -7.97 -16.16
C ILE A 68 -18.06 -6.50 -15.79
N GLY A 69 -18.45 -5.68 -16.77
CA GLY A 69 -18.87 -4.28 -16.56
C GLY A 69 -18.40 -3.32 -17.66
N PRO A 70 -18.90 -2.06 -17.67
CA PRO A 70 -18.51 -1.09 -18.69
C PRO A 70 -17.07 -0.65 -18.45
N VAL A 71 -16.12 -1.32 -19.09
CA VAL A 71 -14.78 -0.76 -19.30
C VAL A 71 -14.98 0.52 -20.08
N ARG A 72 -14.84 1.67 -19.42
CA ARG A 72 -14.92 2.96 -20.09
C ARG A 72 -13.93 2.97 -21.25
N ASN A 73 -14.33 3.62 -22.35
CA ASN A 73 -13.45 3.76 -23.51
C ASN A 73 -12.15 4.47 -23.07
N GLY A 74 -10.99 3.85 -23.32
CA GLY A 74 -9.68 4.36 -22.85
C GLY A 74 -9.11 3.78 -21.54
N ASN A 75 -9.82 2.92 -20.81
CA ASN A 75 -9.24 2.21 -19.67
C ASN A 75 -8.20 1.16 -20.12
N ILE A 76 -7.08 1.07 -19.40
CA ILE A 76 -6.05 0.05 -19.58
C ILE A 76 -6.27 -1.02 -18.52
N VAL A 77 -6.43 -2.28 -18.93
CA VAL A 77 -6.78 -3.38 -18.01
C VAL A 77 -5.70 -4.44 -18.00
N PHE A 78 -5.33 -4.86 -16.79
CA PHE A 78 -4.36 -5.93 -16.52
C PHE A 78 -5.01 -7.07 -15.74
N LEU A 79 -4.66 -8.30 -16.12
CA LEU A 79 -4.96 -9.50 -15.34
C LEU A 79 -3.81 -9.82 -14.38
N MET A 80 -4.15 -10.05 -13.13
CA MET A 80 -3.25 -10.55 -12.10
C MET A 80 -2.97 -12.06 -12.31
N CYS A 81 -1.72 -12.42 -12.57
CA CYS A 81 -1.29 -13.79 -12.87
C CYS A 81 -0.32 -14.30 -11.79
N HIS A 82 -0.65 -15.43 -11.15
CA HIS A 82 0.11 -15.98 -10.02
C HIS A 82 1.03 -17.16 -10.37
N GLU A 83 0.90 -17.73 -11.57
CA GLU A 83 1.48 -19.02 -11.97
C GLU A 83 3.00 -19.11 -11.76
N ASN A 84 3.72 -18.00 -11.93
CA ASN A 84 5.17 -17.94 -11.84
C ASN A 84 5.69 -17.05 -10.70
N SER A 85 4.84 -16.67 -9.75
CA SER A 85 5.20 -15.73 -8.68
C SER A 85 5.11 -16.36 -7.30
N ARG A 86 6.02 -15.95 -6.41
CA ARG A 86 5.94 -16.31 -4.98
C ARG A 86 4.72 -15.65 -4.32
N ALA A 87 4.29 -16.19 -3.18
CA ALA A 87 3.24 -15.60 -2.35
C ALA A 87 3.47 -14.09 -2.13
N CYS A 88 2.40 -13.31 -2.19
CA CYS A 88 2.38 -11.84 -2.13
C CYS A 88 2.95 -11.09 -3.35
N PHE A 89 3.41 -11.81 -4.38
CA PHE A 89 3.80 -11.25 -5.68
C PHE A 89 2.93 -11.79 -6.81
N THR A 90 2.91 -11.05 -7.92
CA THR A 90 2.14 -11.39 -9.12
C THR A 90 2.78 -10.78 -10.35
N GLN A 91 2.50 -11.37 -11.52
CA GLN A 91 2.74 -10.72 -12.80
C GLN A 91 1.45 -10.05 -13.30
N LEU A 92 1.60 -9.01 -14.14
CA LEU A 92 0.47 -8.26 -14.71
C LEU A 92 0.44 -8.44 -16.22
N ARG A 93 -0.53 -9.23 -16.70
CA ARG A 93 -0.73 -9.52 -18.12
C ARG A 93 -1.71 -8.52 -18.73
N TYR A 94 -1.43 -8.00 -19.91
CA TYR A 94 -2.43 -7.21 -20.65
C TYR A 94 -3.62 -8.08 -21.00
N ILE A 95 -4.83 -7.56 -20.77
CA ILE A 95 -6.02 -8.09 -21.42
C ILE A 95 -6.12 -7.37 -22.75
N GLU A 96 -5.70 -8.04 -23.82
CA GLU A 96 -5.95 -7.55 -25.17
C GLU A 96 -7.47 -7.55 -25.36
N LYS A 97 -8.07 -6.36 -25.52
CA LYS A 97 -9.46 -6.28 -25.98
C LYS A 97 -9.46 -6.92 -27.37
N ASP A 98 -10.42 -7.80 -27.65
CA ASP A 98 -10.63 -8.35 -29.00
C ASP A 98 -10.42 -7.23 -30.04
N GLU A 99 -9.64 -7.55 -31.07
CA GLU A 99 -9.09 -6.67 -32.10
C GLU A 99 -10.16 -5.97 -32.97
N MET A 100 -11.10 -5.22 -32.37
CA MET A 100 -12.13 -4.52 -33.14
C MET A 100 -12.14 -3.01 -33.00
N TYR A 101 -11.43 -2.40 -32.05
CA TYR A 101 -11.36 -0.93 -31.97
C TYR A 101 -10.06 -0.42 -31.32
N GLU A 102 -8.88 -0.76 -31.88
CA GLU A 102 -7.74 0.15 -31.73
C GLU A 102 -8.03 1.39 -32.59
N ASN A 103 -8.70 2.39 -32.01
CA ASN A 103 -8.57 3.75 -32.55
C ASN A 103 -7.08 4.11 -32.42
N GLU A 104 -6.36 4.19 -33.55
CA GLU A 104 -4.92 4.50 -33.63
C GLU A 104 -4.52 5.77 -32.85
N ASN A 105 -5.48 6.63 -32.52
CA ASN A 105 -5.29 7.87 -31.76
C ASN A 105 -5.24 7.73 -30.23
N GLN A 106 -5.50 6.54 -29.65
CA GLN A 106 -5.42 6.34 -28.20
C GLN A 106 -4.13 5.60 -27.81
N LEU A 107 -3.02 6.34 -27.79
CA LEU A 107 -1.72 5.81 -27.36
C LEU A 107 -1.79 5.31 -25.91
N ASN A 108 -1.67 4.00 -25.69
CA ASN A 108 -1.51 3.45 -24.34
C ASN A 108 -0.06 3.68 -23.87
N PRO A 109 0.20 4.61 -22.94
CA PRO A 109 1.56 4.98 -22.54
C PRO A 109 2.27 3.87 -21.73
N LEU A 110 1.55 2.82 -21.31
CA LEU A 110 2.12 1.67 -20.62
C LEU A 110 2.51 0.53 -21.58
N LYS A 111 1.99 0.51 -22.83
CA LYS A 111 2.25 -0.55 -23.82
C LYS A 111 3.74 -0.69 -24.14
N CYS A 112 4.49 0.42 -24.16
CA CYS A 112 5.94 0.46 -24.38
C CYS A 112 6.77 -0.03 -23.17
N LEU A 113 6.14 -0.11 -21.99
CA LEU A 113 6.77 -0.61 -20.76
C LEU A 113 6.58 -2.13 -20.60
N ALA A 114 5.87 -2.74 -21.53
CA ALA A 114 5.52 -4.14 -21.52
C ALA A 114 6.43 -4.96 -22.44
N GLU A 115 6.59 -6.23 -22.15
CA GLU A 115 7.38 -7.18 -22.94
C GLU A 115 6.53 -8.41 -23.27
N LYS A 116 6.80 -9.04 -24.42
CA LYS A 116 6.16 -10.31 -24.79
C LYS A 116 6.95 -11.48 -24.21
N GLU A 117 6.27 -12.36 -23.49
CA GLU A 117 6.76 -13.66 -23.02
C GLU A 117 5.64 -14.70 -23.19
N ASP A 118 5.99 -15.87 -23.74
CA ASP A 118 5.07 -16.99 -23.97
C ASP A 118 3.76 -16.60 -24.69
N GLY A 119 3.86 -15.76 -25.72
CA GLY A 119 2.71 -15.29 -26.51
C GLY A 119 1.84 -14.24 -25.81
N HIS A 120 2.14 -13.88 -24.56
CA HIS A 120 1.42 -12.88 -23.79
C HIS A 120 2.27 -11.65 -23.53
N ARG A 121 1.62 -10.50 -23.26
CA ARG A 121 2.30 -9.25 -22.94
C ARG A 121 2.20 -8.94 -21.46
N TYR A 122 3.34 -8.76 -20.79
CA TYR A 122 3.43 -8.47 -19.36
C TYR A 122 4.01 -7.09 -19.10
N LEU A 123 3.45 -6.36 -18.13
CA LEU A 123 3.97 -5.07 -17.71
C LEU A 123 5.19 -5.24 -16.80
N SER A 124 6.36 -4.77 -17.25
CA SER A 124 7.57 -4.82 -16.42
C SER A 124 7.47 -3.79 -15.29
N SER A 125 7.46 -4.27 -14.05
CA SER A 125 7.53 -3.43 -12.85
C SER A 125 8.80 -2.58 -12.84
N ARG A 126 9.93 -3.12 -13.33
CA ARG A 126 11.20 -2.41 -13.45
C ARG A 126 11.14 -1.25 -14.45
N LYS A 127 10.61 -1.48 -15.67
CA LYS A 127 10.46 -0.42 -16.68
C LYS A 127 9.45 0.62 -16.20
N TYR A 128 8.36 0.18 -15.60
CA TYR A 128 7.36 1.05 -15.00
C TYR A 128 7.95 1.95 -13.92
N ALA A 129 8.63 1.40 -12.92
CA ALA A 129 9.28 2.16 -11.88
C ALA A 129 10.20 3.24 -12.48
N LYS A 130 11.11 2.85 -13.38
CA LYS A 130 12.01 3.80 -14.07
C LYS A 130 11.26 4.93 -14.77
N ALA A 131 10.18 4.62 -15.50
CA ALA A 131 9.36 5.62 -16.17
C ALA A 131 8.72 6.60 -15.16
N GLN A 132 8.25 6.11 -14.00
CA GLN A 132 7.68 6.97 -12.96
C GLN A 132 8.72 7.88 -12.30
N LEU A 133 9.94 7.40 -12.06
CA LEU A 133 11.02 8.26 -11.59
C LEU A 133 11.37 9.36 -12.59
N SER A 134 11.45 9.04 -13.88
CA SER A 134 11.69 10.05 -14.93
C SER A 134 10.58 11.10 -14.94
N ARG A 135 9.31 10.68 -14.79
CA ARG A 135 8.18 11.60 -14.65
C ARG A 135 8.30 12.47 -13.41
N LEU A 136 8.56 11.88 -12.24
CA LEU A 136 8.71 12.64 -11.00
C LEU A 136 9.84 13.68 -11.10
N LYS A 137 11.00 13.31 -11.67
CA LYS A 137 12.12 14.21 -11.96
C LYS A 137 11.77 15.41 -12.83
N SER A 138 10.79 15.27 -13.73
CA SER A 138 10.34 16.38 -14.58
C SER A 138 9.38 17.34 -13.90
N HIS A 139 8.75 16.95 -12.78
CA HIS A 139 7.74 17.75 -12.07
C HIS A 139 8.25 18.36 -10.76
N ILE A 140 9.40 17.93 -10.25
CA ILE A 140 10.02 18.53 -9.06
C ILE A 140 10.95 19.70 -9.43
N ASN A 141 10.80 20.81 -8.71
CA ASN A 141 11.64 22.01 -8.86
C ASN A 141 12.84 22.05 -7.90
N PHE A 142 13.11 20.97 -7.16
CA PHE A 142 14.24 20.85 -6.24
C PHE A 142 15.42 20.11 -6.87
N PRO A 143 16.64 20.15 -6.28
CA PRO A 143 17.83 19.52 -6.83
C PRO A 143 17.57 18.04 -7.17
N LYS A 144 17.66 17.71 -8.46
CA LYS A 144 17.29 16.39 -8.99
C LYS A 144 18.22 15.26 -8.50
N ASP A 145 19.37 15.63 -7.95
CA ASP A 145 20.42 14.72 -7.48
C ASP A 145 20.02 13.97 -6.20
N ASP A 146 19.07 14.49 -5.42
CA ASP A 146 18.57 13.83 -4.21
C ASP A 146 17.45 12.81 -4.49
N LEU A 147 16.85 12.83 -5.69
CA LEU A 147 15.76 11.94 -6.06
C LEU A 147 16.28 10.62 -6.68
N LYS A 148 16.09 9.52 -5.95
CA LYS A 148 16.50 8.18 -6.36
C LYS A 148 15.48 7.12 -5.95
N PHE A 149 15.38 6.03 -6.73
CA PHE A 149 14.80 4.81 -6.17
C PHE A 149 15.75 4.28 -5.11
N VAL A 150 15.24 4.03 -3.91
CA VAL A 150 15.97 3.27 -2.91
C VAL A 150 16.12 1.84 -3.44
N LYS A 151 17.34 1.29 -3.38
CA LYS A 151 17.61 -0.07 -3.84
C LYS A 151 16.66 -1.05 -3.12
N ASN A 152 16.00 -1.93 -3.87
CA ASN A 152 15.02 -2.87 -3.35
C ASN A 152 13.80 -2.22 -2.65
N SER A 153 13.44 -0.99 -3.03
CA SER A 153 12.21 -0.32 -2.58
C SER A 153 11.29 -0.04 -3.76
N PRO A 154 9.95 -0.11 -3.60
CA PRO A 154 9.01 0.40 -4.59
C PRO A 154 8.95 1.94 -4.61
N CYS A 155 9.56 2.62 -3.64
CA CYS A 155 9.49 4.07 -3.45
C CYS A 155 10.56 4.81 -4.26
N ALA A 156 10.15 5.87 -4.95
CA ALA A 156 11.02 6.94 -5.39
C ALA A 156 11.16 7.94 -4.24
N SER A 157 12.34 7.99 -3.64
CA SER A 157 12.59 8.76 -2.42
C SER A 157 13.44 9.99 -2.72
N TYR A 158 13.10 11.12 -2.08
CA TYR A 158 13.92 12.33 -2.12
C TYR A 158 13.88 13.06 -0.79
N LYS A 159 14.95 13.83 -0.51
CA LYS A 159 15.04 14.65 0.68
C LYS A 159 14.63 16.09 0.36
N SER A 160 13.85 16.71 1.23
CA SER A 160 13.50 18.13 1.20
C SER A 160 13.82 18.74 2.57
N GLY A 161 14.96 19.43 2.68
CA GLY A 161 15.48 19.88 3.96
C GLY A 161 15.88 18.69 4.84
N VAL A 162 15.25 18.53 6.00
CA VAL A 162 15.45 17.37 6.90
C VAL A 162 14.48 16.22 6.63
N LEU A 163 13.46 16.44 5.83
CA LEU A 163 12.36 15.50 5.62
C LEU A 163 12.65 14.56 4.45
N MET A 164 12.38 13.27 4.63
CA MET A 164 12.40 12.28 3.55
C MET A 164 10.99 12.10 3.00
N HIS A 165 10.84 12.09 1.68
CA HIS A 165 9.59 11.84 0.99
C HIS A 165 9.67 10.54 0.21
N ASP A 166 8.77 9.61 0.50
CA ASP A 166 8.67 8.32 -0.17
C ASP A 166 7.44 8.30 -1.07
N ASN A 167 7.68 8.21 -2.38
CA ASN A 167 6.62 8.28 -3.39
C ASN A 167 6.47 6.92 -4.07
N VAL A 168 5.29 6.33 -3.97
CA VAL A 168 4.95 5.07 -4.63
C VAL A 168 3.91 5.33 -5.71
N PHE A 169 4.01 4.59 -6.82
CA PHE A 169 3.12 4.72 -7.97
C PHE A 169 2.37 3.42 -8.22
N PRO A 170 1.47 2.99 -7.30
CA PRO A 170 0.83 1.70 -7.43
C PRO A 170 -0.21 1.68 -8.56
N LEU A 171 -0.58 0.46 -8.97
CA LEU A 171 -1.78 0.20 -9.77
C LEU A 171 -2.87 -0.36 -8.86
N GLU A 172 -4.10 0.12 -8.97
CA GLU A 172 -5.20 -0.37 -8.14
C GLU A 172 -5.76 -1.69 -8.68
N CYS A 173 -5.96 -2.64 -7.76
CA CYS A 173 -6.79 -3.80 -8.03
C CYS A 173 -8.26 -3.46 -7.82
N SER A 174 -9.09 -3.91 -8.75
CA SER A 174 -10.54 -3.75 -8.72
C SER A 174 -11.25 -4.79 -7.85
N ASP A 175 -10.53 -5.86 -7.45
CA ASP A 175 -11.05 -6.99 -6.68
C ASP A 175 -10.20 -7.24 -5.42
N TRP A 176 -10.78 -7.91 -4.42
CA TRP A 176 -10.01 -8.52 -3.33
C TRP A 176 -9.23 -9.73 -3.89
N PRO A 177 -7.90 -9.81 -3.70
CA PRO A 177 -7.11 -10.83 -4.36
C PRO A 177 -7.29 -12.19 -3.69
N GLN A 178 -7.33 -13.27 -4.49
CA GLN A 178 -7.55 -14.63 -3.98
C GLN A 178 -6.55 -15.07 -2.91
N VAL A 179 -5.30 -14.60 -2.99
CA VAL A 179 -4.25 -14.87 -1.99
C VAL A 179 -4.62 -14.35 -0.58
N ALA A 180 -5.55 -13.40 -0.48
CA ALA A 180 -6.05 -12.86 0.78
C ALA A 180 -7.49 -13.28 1.09
N ALA A 181 -8.09 -14.20 0.32
CA ALA A 181 -9.46 -14.66 0.55
C ALA A 181 -9.64 -15.26 1.95
N GLU A 182 -8.61 -15.96 2.46
CA GLU A 182 -8.63 -16.51 3.81
C GLU A 182 -8.84 -15.42 4.88
N TRP A 183 -8.24 -14.24 4.71
CA TRP A 183 -8.37 -13.15 5.68
C TRP A 183 -9.83 -12.70 5.86
N GLU A 184 -10.62 -12.72 4.79
CA GLU A 184 -12.04 -12.38 4.84
C GLU A 184 -12.83 -13.40 5.67
N THR A 185 -12.58 -14.70 5.43
CA THR A 185 -13.39 -15.79 5.97
C THR A 185 -12.87 -16.39 7.28
N ARG A 186 -11.66 -16.05 7.71
CA ARG A 186 -11.03 -16.71 8.86
C ARG A 186 -11.76 -16.47 10.17
N ALA A 187 -11.83 -17.51 10.98
CA ALA A 187 -12.42 -17.46 12.31
C ALA A 187 -11.57 -16.57 13.23
N ARG A 188 -12.24 -15.66 13.96
CA ARG A 188 -11.60 -14.74 14.91
C ARG A 188 -12.20 -14.95 16.29
N ARG A 189 -11.37 -15.33 17.24
CA ARG A 189 -11.81 -15.74 18.59
C ARG A 189 -12.57 -14.64 19.33
N PHE A 190 -12.15 -13.39 19.15
CA PHE A 190 -12.72 -12.23 19.84
C PHE A 190 -13.34 -11.21 18.88
N GLU A 191 -13.60 -11.64 17.65
CA GLU A 191 -14.32 -10.85 16.64
C GLU A 191 -13.75 -9.46 16.34
N TRP A 192 -12.49 -9.19 16.70
CA TRP A 192 -11.74 -8.04 16.19
C TRP A 192 -10.97 -8.44 14.93
N PRO A 193 -10.98 -7.65 13.85
CA PRO A 193 -11.90 -6.52 13.61
C PRO A 193 -13.35 -6.99 13.44
N ASP A 194 -14.32 -6.15 13.82
CA ASP A 194 -15.76 -6.45 13.66
C ASP A 194 -16.17 -6.55 12.18
N GLU A 195 -17.36 -7.07 11.90
CA GLU A 195 -17.82 -7.30 10.53
C GLU A 195 -17.85 -6.03 9.68
N LYS A 196 -18.29 -4.91 10.27
CA LYS A 196 -18.36 -3.62 9.56
C LYS A 196 -16.96 -3.16 9.14
N LEU A 197 -15.99 -3.28 10.04
CA LEU A 197 -14.60 -2.94 9.77
C LEU A 197 -13.96 -3.91 8.77
N ARG A 198 -14.23 -5.21 8.87
CA ARG A 198 -13.77 -6.19 7.86
C ARG A 198 -14.27 -5.83 6.46
N ASN A 199 -15.57 -5.54 6.34
CA ASN A 199 -16.17 -5.12 5.07
C ASN A 199 -15.54 -3.81 4.56
N ALA A 200 -15.28 -2.84 5.44
CA ALA A 200 -14.58 -1.62 5.07
C ALA A 200 -13.16 -1.89 4.54
N VAL A 201 -12.40 -2.78 5.20
CA VAL A 201 -11.06 -3.21 4.76
C VAL A 201 -11.11 -3.92 3.41
N VAL A 202 -12.00 -4.91 3.23
CA VAL A 202 -12.15 -5.64 1.96
C VAL A 202 -12.52 -4.69 0.81
N ASN A 203 -13.38 -3.71 1.07
CA ASN A 203 -13.78 -2.68 0.09
C ASN A 203 -12.62 -1.76 -0.32
N THR A 204 -11.55 -1.65 0.47
CA THR A 204 -10.33 -0.94 0.05
C THR A 204 -9.51 -1.71 -1.00
N LYS A 205 -9.79 -3.01 -1.17
CA LYS A 205 -9.13 -3.90 -2.15
C LYS A 205 -7.62 -3.97 -1.90
N CYS A 206 -6.82 -4.04 -2.96
CA CYS A 206 -5.38 -4.00 -2.86
C CYS A 206 -4.75 -3.14 -3.96
N SER A 207 -3.48 -2.82 -3.77
CA SER A 207 -2.65 -2.07 -4.69
C SER A 207 -1.42 -2.88 -5.07
N LEU A 208 -0.98 -2.74 -6.31
CA LEU A 208 0.18 -3.43 -6.87
C LEU A 208 1.33 -2.44 -6.95
N VAL A 209 2.38 -2.65 -6.16
CA VAL A 209 3.56 -1.77 -6.14
C VAL A 209 4.68 -2.34 -7.03
N PRO A 210 5.43 -1.49 -7.75
CA PRO A 210 6.34 -1.93 -8.82
C PRO A 210 7.68 -2.44 -8.28
N ILE A 211 7.66 -3.56 -7.58
CA ILE A 211 8.84 -4.24 -7.05
C ILE A 211 8.70 -5.75 -7.17
N GLY A 212 9.73 -6.39 -7.72
CA GLY A 212 9.83 -7.84 -7.78
C GLY A 212 10.53 -8.45 -6.58
N ASN A 213 10.26 -9.73 -6.33
CA ASN A 213 10.81 -10.46 -5.20
C ASN A 213 12.34 -10.58 -5.35
N PRO A 214 13.14 -10.16 -4.36
CA PRO A 214 14.60 -10.23 -4.43
C PRO A 214 15.16 -11.64 -4.68
N ALA A 215 14.41 -12.67 -4.30
CA ALA A 215 14.82 -14.07 -4.40
C ALA A 215 14.30 -14.77 -5.67
N SER A 216 13.54 -14.08 -6.53
CA SER A 216 13.14 -14.59 -7.85
C SER A 216 14.25 -14.36 -8.88
N GLU A 217 14.34 -15.24 -9.89
CA GLU A 217 15.25 -15.08 -11.02
C GLU A 217 14.95 -13.79 -11.80
N TYR A 218 15.96 -13.25 -12.49
CA TYR A 218 15.85 -11.93 -13.11
C TYR A 218 14.72 -11.81 -14.16
N ASN A 219 14.55 -12.84 -14.99
CA ASN A 219 13.52 -12.93 -16.02
C ASN A 219 12.10 -12.86 -15.43
N VAL A 220 11.87 -13.48 -14.28
CA VAL A 220 10.58 -13.42 -13.57
C VAL A 220 10.46 -12.11 -12.78
N ARG A 221 11.49 -11.79 -11.99
CA ARG A 221 11.53 -10.65 -11.06
C ARG A 221 11.24 -9.31 -11.74
N LYS A 222 11.66 -9.12 -13.00
CA LYS A 222 11.43 -7.87 -13.75
C LYS A 222 9.96 -7.61 -14.09
N PHE A 223 9.08 -8.61 -13.98
CA PHE A 223 7.62 -8.51 -14.14
C PHE A 223 6.83 -8.67 -12.86
N GLU A 224 7.46 -9.07 -11.76
CA GLU A 224 6.77 -9.21 -10.49
C GLU A 224 6.40 -7.83 -9.93
N TRP A 225 5.18 -7.77 -9.40
CA TRP A 225 4.60 -6.68 -8.63
C TRP A 225 4.25 -7.23 -7.25
N ARG A 226 4.46 -6.43 -6.20
CA ARG A 226 4.09 -6.83 -4.84
C ARG A 226 2.68 -6.35 -4.53
N ILE A 227 1.87 -7.23 -3.96
CA ILE A 227 0.53 -6.92 -3.47
C ILE A 227 0.65 -6.14 -2.15
N SER A 228 -0.12 -5.06 -2.00
CA SER A 228 -0.11 -4.18 -0.83
C SER A 228 -1.53 -3.83 -0.41
N PHE A 229 -1.81 -3.83 0.89
CA PHE A 229 -3.11 -3.53 1.48
C PHE A 229 -3.10 -2.22 2.30
N LEU A 230 -2.29 -1.24 1.88
CA LEU A 230 -2.02 -0.03 2.67
C LEU A 230 -3.30 0.71 3.12
N LEU A 231 -4.30 0.84 2.25
CA LEU A 231 -5.57 1.47 2.61
C LEU A 231 -6.40 0.64 3.60
N GLY A 232 -6.33 -0.69 3.51
CA GLY A 232 -6.95 -1.60 4.47
C GLY A 232 -6.26 -1.57 5.83
N GLU A 233 -4.94 -1.60 5.85
CA GLU A 233 -4.14 -1.41 7.06
C GLU A 233 -4.45 -0.07 7.74
N ARG A 234 -4.63 0.99 6.95
CA ARG A 234 -5.02 2.32 7.43
C ARG A 234 -6.38 2.27 8.15
N GLN A 235 -7.37 1.57 7.61
CA GLN A 235 -8.67 1.40 8.27
C GLN A 235 -8.52 0.68 9.62
N LEU A 236 -7.69 -0.37 9.69
CA LEU A 236 -7.43 -1.08 10.94
C LEU A 236 -6.74 -0.17 11.96
N MET A 237 -5.73 0.60 11.56
CA MET A 237 -5.04 1.55 12.44
C MET A 237 -5.98 2.64 12.97
N TRP A 238 -6.87 3.16 12.12
CA TRP A 238 -7.86 4.16 12.49
C TRP A 238 -8.99 3.62 13.38
N SER A 239 -9.12 2.30 13.52
CA SER A 239 -10.09 1.67 14.41
C SER A 239 -9.58 1.45 15.84
N LEU A 240 -8.27 1.65 16.08
CA LEU A 240 -7.67 1.31 17.35
C LEU A 240 -8.18 2.23 18.47
N ASN A 241 -8.49 1.62 19.61
CA ASN A 241 -8.71 2.37 20.83
C ASN A 241 -7.38 2.94 21.38
N GLN A 242 -7.47 3.79 22.39
CA GLN A 242 -6.32 4.47 22.97
C GLN A 242 -5.22 3.51 23.46
N SER A 243 -5.58 2.45 24.18
CA SER A 243 -4.60 1.50 24.74
C SER A 243 -3.92 0.68 23.63
N GLN A 244 -4.68 0.21 22.64
CA GLN A 244 -4.16 -0.51 21.47
C GLN A 244 -3.20 0.35 20.66
N TYR A 245 -3.58 1.61 20.45
CA TYR A 245 -2.74 2.58 19.76
C TYR A 245 -1.45 2.88 20.55
N PHE A 246 -1.54 3.10 21.86
CA PHE A 246 -0.34 3.30 22.68
C PHE A 246 0.57 2.08 22.74
N CYS A 247 0.02 0.87 22.67
CA CYS A 247 0.82 -0.35 22.53
C CYS A 247 1.68 -0.27 21.26
N PHE A 248 1.10 0.11 20.11
CA PHE A 248 1.86 0.31 18.87
C PHE A 248 2.97 1.35 19.02
N ILE A 249 2.67 2.50 19.64
CA ILE A 249 3.64 3.57 19.84
C ILE A 249 4.80 3.11 20.73
N LEU A 250 4.50 2.39 21.82
CA LEU A 250 5.53 1.83 22.69
C LEU A 250 6.40 0.82 21.95
N LEU A 251 5.83 -0.09 21.17
CA LEU A 251 6.58 -1.03 20.33
C LEU A 251 7.52 -0.28 19.36
N LYS A 252 7.04 0.75 18.67
CA LYS A 252 7.87 1.58 17.77
C LYS A 252 9.00 2.28 18.52
N LYS A 253 8.73 2.83 19.72
CA LYS A 253 9.75 3.48 20.54
C LYS A 253 10.80 2.48 21.01
N LEU A 254 10.38 1.33 21.51
CA LEU A 254 11.30 0.27 21.95
C LEU A 254 12.22 -0.17 20.81
N LYS A 255 11.65 -0.42 19.62
CA LYS A 255 12.43 -0.69 18.41
C LYS A 255 13.44 0.43 18.13
N LYS A 256 13.00 1.68 18.06
CA LYS A 256 13.85 2.83 17.74
C LYS A 256 15.02 3.00 18.71
N HIS A 257 14.77 2.78 20.01
CA HIS A 257 15.77 3.04 21.05
C HIS A 257 16.66 1.85 21.37
N PHE A 258 16.18 0.61 21.24
CA PHE A 258 16.90 -0.58 21.68
C PHE A 258 17.32 -1.51 20.53
N ILE A 259 16.62 -1.50 19.39
CA ILE A 259 16.89 -2.41 18.28
C ILE A 259 17.67 -1.70 17.18
N ASP A 260 17.18 -0.53 16.72
CA ASP A 260 17.78 0.20 15.61
C ASP A 260 19.26 0.59 15.79
N PRO A 261 19.78 0.89 17.00
CA PRO A 261 21.19 1.20 17.18
C PRO A 261 22.15 0.06 16.78
N GLY A 262 21.74 -1.20 16.85
CA GLY A 262 22.57 -2.37 16.50
C GLY A 262 22.05 -3.21 15.34
N HIS A 263 20.76 -3.08 15.01
CA HIS A 263 20.01 -3.98 14.13
C HIS A 263 19.04 -3.21 13.24
N LYS A 264 19.48 -2.06 12.73
CA LYS A 264 18.69 -1.25 11.80
C LYS A 264 18.22 -2.09 10.61
N ASP A 265 16.99 -1.83 10.17
CA ASP A 265 16.34 -2.45 9.01
C ASP A 265 16.02 -3.95 9.12
N ILE A 266 16.27 -4.61 10.27
CA ILE A 266 15.86 -6.02 10.50
C ILE A 266 14.36 -6.11 10.79
N ILE A 267 13.91 -5.35 11.79
CA ILE A 267 12.49 -5.25 12.14
C ILE A 267 11.97 -3.95 11.52
N SER A 268 10.79 -3.97 10.91
CA SER A 268 10.14 -2.78 10.37
C SER A 268 8.92 -2.41 11.20
N SER A 269 8.46 -1.15 11.11
CA SER A 269 7.18 -0.74 11.71
C SER A 269 6.00 -1.57 11.18
N PHE A 270 6.10 -2.08 9.95
CA PHE A 270 5.11 -2.99 9.36
C PHE A 270 5.04 -4.33 10.11
N ILE A 271 6.18 -4.91 10.50
CA ILE A 271 6.21 -6.13 11.32
C ILE A 271 5.54 -5.86 12.67
N LEU A 272 5.90 -4.78 13.35
CA LEU A 272 5.28 -4.41 14.64
C LEU A 272 3.77 -4.23 14.54
N LYS A 273 3.30 -3.58 13.47
CA LYS A 273 1.88 -3.36 13.19
C LYS A 273 1.16 -4.69 12.98
N THR A 274 1.76 -5.57 12.19
CA THR A 274 1.22 -6.91 11.90
C THR A 274 1.13 -7.74 13.18
N THR A 275 2.18 -7.73 14.02
CA THR A 275 2.17 -8.40 15.32
C THR A 275 1.05 -7.90 16.22
N LEU A 276 0.87 -6.57 16.30
CA LEU A 276 -0.25 -6.00 17.04
C LEU A 276 -1.60 -6.47 16.50
N PHE A 277 -1.81 -6.45 15.17
CA PHE A 277 -3.08 -6.92 14.60
C PHE A 277 -3.39 -8.36 14.96
N TRP A 278 -2.39 -9.25 14.97
CA TRP A 278 -2.59 -10.62 15.43
C TRP A 278 -2.95 -10.71 16.92
N GLU A 279 -2.24 -9.98 17.78
CA GLU A 279 -2.55 -9.93 19.22
C GLU A 279 -3.99 -9.44 19.47
N LEU A 280 -4.48 -8.50 18.66
CA LEU A 280 -5.85 -7.98 18.74
C LEU A 280 -6.91 -9.02 18.35
N GLU A 281 -6.65 -9.90 17.38
CA GLU A 281 -7.58 -10.99 17.03
C GLU A 281 -7.67 -12.06 18.15
N GLU A 282 -6.60 -12.17 18.95
CA GLU A 282 -6.40 -13.19 19.98
C GLU A 282 -6.69 -12.69 21.41
N THR A 283 -7.17 -11.46 21.58
CA THR A 283 -7.46 -10.89 22.90
C THR A 283 -8.81 -10.17 22.97
N LYS A 284 -9.44 -10.21 24.15
CA LYS A 284 -10.73 -9.51 24.37
C LYS A 284 -10.52 -8.00 24.43
N LEU A 285 -11.46 -7.24 23.84
CA LEU A 285 -11.42 -5.79 23.78
C LEU A 285 -11.36 -5.12 25.17
N ASP A 286 -12.08 -5.65 26.16
CA ASP A 286 -12.10 -5.13 27.54
C ASP A 286 -10.74 -5.22 28.26
N THR A 287 -9.86 -6.12 27.80
CA THR A 287 -8.48 -6.25 28.30
C THR A 287 -7.53 -5.19 27.74
N TRP A 288 -7.97 -4.32 26.82
CA TRP A 288 -7.15 -3.24 26.27
C TRP A 288 -7.44 -1.91 26.97
N ASN A 289 -6.76 -1.69 28.10
CA ASN A 289 -6.87 -0.48 28.90
C ASN A 289 -5.50 -0.08 29.48
N ASP A 290 -5.44 1.01 30.23
CA ASP A 290 -4.17 1.55 30.73
C ASP A 290 -3.48 0.63 31.75
N LYS A 291 -4.24 -0.19 32.49
CA LYS A 291 -3.69 -1.08 33.53
C LYS A 291 -2.93 -2.28 32.95
N THR A 292 -3.35 -2.74 31.77
CA THR A 292 -2.82 -3.93 31.10
C THR A 292 -1.89 -3.57 29.93
N LEU A 293 -1.69 -2.28 29.63
CA LEU A 293 -0.92 -1.82 28.48
C LEU A 293 0.49 -2.43 28.41
N ILE A 294 1.20 -2.49 29.53
CA ILE A 294 2.56 -3.06 29.58
C ILE A 294 2.54 -4.56 29.30
N GLU A 295 1.56 -5.29 29.83
CA GLU A 295 1.39 -6.72 29.56
C GLU A 295 1.12 -6.97 28.07
N LYS A 296 0.34 -6.11 27.41
CA LYS A 296 0.09 -6.18 25.96
C LYS A 296 1.33 -5.92 25.12
N VAL A 297 2.16 -4.94 25.52
CA VAL A 297 3.45 -4.69 24.87
C VAL A 297 4.34 -5.92 25.01
N GLN A 298 4.42 -6.53 26.20
CA GLN A 298 5.19 -7.75 26.43
C GLN A 298 4.67 -8.93 25.59
N SER A 299 3.34 -9.12 25.51
CA SER A 299 2.73 -10.16 24.67
C SER A 299 3.14 -10.01 23.21
N CYS A 300 3.04 -8.79 22.66
CA CYS A 300 3.48 -8.51 21.30
C CYS A 300 4.97 -8.78 21.07
N LEU A 301 5.84 -8.54 22.06
CA LEU A 301 7.28 -8.80 21.94
C LEU A 301 7.64 -10.29 22.02
N ASN A 302 6.78 -11.12 22.60
CA ASN A 302 6.99 -12.56 22.77
C ASN A 302 6.43 -13.40 21.61
N ARG A 303 5.88 -12.76 20.57
CA ARG A 303 5.26 -13.40 19.41
C ARG A 303 6.24 -13.49 18.24
#